data_AF-A0A969SND3-F1
#
_entry.id   AF-A0A969SND3-F1
#
_cell.length_a   1.000
_cell.length_b   1.000
_cell.length_c   1.000
_cell.angle_alpha   90.00
_cell.angle_beta   90.00
_cell.angle_gamma   90.00
#
_symmetry.space_group_name_H-M   'P 1'
#
loop_
_entity.id
_entity.type
_entity.pdbx_description
1 polymer ?
#
loop_
_entity_poly.entity_id
_entity_poly.type
_entity_poly.pdbx_seq_one_letter_code
_entity_poly.pdbx_strand_id
1 'polypeptide(L)'
;MSFILKTNPTVLNIKLTNAGRKALAEGRLNFAKWAVGDSEIDYAFNNTFIPPFDAFNANILRPKDANPDIVSFIKSNDVDESGTTIYTTLSSVASVTTVVQNPANERGFFQSISGSPYTFKNEPIIVKQPDAMVAISGVTGGKILNIVKAPTYIANITEPVIGDYILIKWANPDYTGSTVNFNVETVPTLWYKIEDMVTGTSLAANTLQVTVDRNLPDFDGQGGGIYSSVFIYPNSNNRVASGDSIQNFYGKPFITDFVTDSVLSFLENCNCSTIDVPVWNMSIVFREEIAGVKVTDRNYGQYFTKGFAGFVQYIQQIDDTIKKIGIIHYTNNSPSNQYGELLVEDTPVLELPTIMWHKKSNKKIGLTLTTDAASRDVLPDLNTVYHNLVDEDGNILGKVFNDLKVFVIEDQELLFAMSYKSNRNWTIPAPNIGFNVTLCPSCGLISGYTTSFSGTGGTTVTVNVIGDIIGMATYVASTDLSFSTGIYQSSPAFTGLAPDNYYFKIIDNGAPNCEYIITVPTIV
;
A
#
# COMPACT_ATOMS: atom_id res chain seq x y z
N MET A 1 21.56 1.13 45.51
CA MET A 1 22.71 0.20 45.45
C MET A 1 22.18 -1.19 45.73
N SER A 2 21.98 -1.99 44.69
CA SER A 2 21.61 -3.40 44.78
C SER A 2 22.80 -4.20 44.27
N PHE A 3 23.26 -5.17 45.05
CA PHE A 3 24.37 -6.03 44.69
C PHE A 3 23.93 -6.96 43.56
N ILE A 4 24.39 -6.69 42.34
CA ILE A 4 24.32 -7.64 41.23
C ILE A 4 25.24 -8.81 41.61
N LEU A 5 24.65 -9.97 41.92
CA LEU A 5 25.36 -11.24 41.98
C LEU A 5 25.94 -11.53 40.58
N LYS A 6 27.24 -11.27 40.39
CA LYS A 6 28.02 -11.70 39.22
C LYS A 6 28.33 -13.20 39.32
N THR A 7 27.30 -14.04 39.41
CA THR A 7 27.45 -15.44 39.03
C THR A 7 27.32 -15.48 37.53
N ASN A 8 28.43 -15.48 36.80
CA ASN A 8 28.42 -15.86 35.39
C ASN A 8 27.94 -17.32 35.34
N PRO A 9 26.73 -17.64 34.85
CA PRO A 9 26.37 -19.03 34.66
C PRO A 9 27.38 -19.62 33.66
N THR A 10 27.99 -20.76 33.99
CA THR A 10 28.71 -21.54 32.99
C THR A 10 27.69 -21.98 31.94
N VAL A 11 27.67 -21.31 30.79
CA VAL A 11 26.74 -21.63 29.70
C VAL A 11 27.33 -22.77 28.88
N LEU A 12 26.62 -23.89 28.83
CA LEU A 12 26.91 -25.01 27.92
C LEU A 12 26.05 -24.85 26.67
N ASN A 13 26.69 -24.58 25.53
CA ASN A 13 26.02 -24.53 24.24
C ASN A 13 25.92 -25.93 23.64
N ILE A 14 24.69 -26.42 23.47
CA ILE A 14 24.40 -27.75 22.92
C ILE A 14 23.55 -27.63 21.66
N LYS A 15 23.80 -28.51 20.69
CA LYS A 15 23.04 -28.59 19.45
C LYS A 15 22.39 -29.96 19.30
N LEU A 16 21.13 -30.00 18.88
CA LEU A 16 20.44 -31.26 18.60
C LEU A 16 20.98 -31.89 17.31
N THR A 17 21.18 -33.20 17.34
CA THR A 17 21.45 -34.00 16.14
C THR A 17 20.26 -33.96 15.17
N ASN A 18 20.45 -34.41 13.93
CA ASN A 18 19.34 -34.53 12.96
C ASN A 18 18.17 -35.38 13.51
N ALA A 19 18.49 -36.45 14.24
CA ALA A 19 17.47 -37.29 14.89
C ALA A 19 16.74 -36.52 16.00
N GLY A 20 17.46 -35.74 16.82
CA GLY A 20 16.87 -34.87 17.83
C GLY A 20 15.96 -33.79 17.24
N ARG A 21 16.39 -33.12 16.16
CA ARG A 21 15.58 -32.14 15.43
C ARG A 21 14.32 -32.75 14.81
N LYS A 22 14.42 -33.97 14.25
CA LYS A 22 13.26 -34.72 13.74
C LYS A 22 12.29 -35.07 14.87
N ALA A 23 12.78 -35.60 15.98
CA ALA A 23 11.94 -35.93 17.14
C ALA A 23 11.28 -34.68 17.73
N LEU A 24 11.96 -33.53 17.73
CA LEU A 24 11.38 -32.24 18.13
C LEU A 24 10.23 -31.83 17.20
N ALA A 25 10.44 -31.90 15.88
CA ALA A 25 9.44 -31.54 14.88
C ALA A 25 8.20 -32.45 14.94
N GLU A 26 8.38 -33.72 15.30
CA GLU A 26 7.30 -34.68 15.49
C GLU A 26 6.63 -34.57 16.89
N GLY A 27 7.09 -33.66 17.75
CA GLY A 27 6.57 -33.49 19.12
C GLY A 27 6.94 -34.63 20.08
N ARG A 28 7.95 -35.43 19.74
CA ARG A 28 8.36 -36.65 20.47
C ARG A 28 9.64 -36.47 21.30
N LEU A 29 10.26 -35.30 21.30
CA LEU A 29 11.51 -35.06 22.02
C LEU A 29 11.25 -34.79 23.51
N ASN A 30 11.81 -35.63 24.38
CA ASN A 30 11.75 -35.47 25.83
C ASN A 30 13.13 -35.74 26.44
N PHE A 31 13.67 -34.78 27.19
CA PHE A 31 14.94 -34.93 27.91
C PHE A 31 14.68 -35.44 29.33
N ALA A 32 15.06 -36.70 29.58
CA ALA A 32 14.91 -37.31 30.91
C ALA A 32 16.21 -37.31 31.73
N LYS A 33 17.35 -37.32 31.05
CA LYS A 33 18.68 -37.48 31.66
C LYS A 33 19.72 -36.71 30.85
N TRP A 34 20.81 -36.32 31.49
CA TRP A 34 21.98 -35.76 30.82
C TRP A 34 23.27 -36.31 31.42
N ALA A 35 24.32 -36.35 30.60
CA ALA A 35 25.68 -36.67 30.98
C ALA A 35 26.62 -35.86 30.08
N VAL A 36 27.79 -35.49 30.59
CA VAL A 36 28.85 -34.81 29.83
C VAL A 36 30.09 -35.69 29.89
N GLY A 37 30.72 -35.87 28.74
CA GLY A 37 31.97 -36.60 28.60
C GLY A 37 32.89 -35.85 27.65
N ASP A 38 34.17 -36.08 27.82
CA ASP A 38 35.28 -35.44 27.12
C ASP A 38 35.92 -36.40 26.12
N SER A 39 35.06 -37.01 25.30
CA SER A 39 35.35 -38.13 24.40
C SER A 39 36.52 -37.96 23.42
N GLU A 40 37.05 -36.75 23.29
CA GLU A 40 38.17 -36.38 22.41
C GLU A 40 39.49 -36.12 23.18
N ILE A 41 39.49 -36.21 24.51
CA ILE A 41 40.67 -36.02 25.35
C ILE A 41 41.32 -37.38 25.64
N ASP A 42 42.52 -37.58 25.09
CA ASP A 42 43.37 -38.73 25.46
C ASP A 42 44.23 -38.36 26.68
N TYR A 43 43.74 -38.73 27.86
CA TYR A 43 44.45 -38.52 29.11
C TYR A 43 45.76 -39.29 29.21
N ALA A 44 45.87 -40.47 28.59
CA ALA A 44 47.10 -41.26 28.64
C ALA A 44 48.20 -40.59 27.82
N PHE A 45 47.86 -40.08 26.63
CA PHE A 45 48.78 -39.30 25.80
C PHE A 45 49.19 -37.98 26.48
N ASN A 46 48.21 -37.21 26.99
CA ASN A 46 48.47 -35.91 27.63
C ASN A 46 49.36 -36.03 28.88
N ASN A 47 49.27 -37.14 29.62
CA ASN A 47 50.10 -37.40 30.79
C ASN A 47 51.54 -37.85 30.46
N THR A 48 51.88 -38.06 29.19
CA THR A 48 53.25 -38.40 28.78
C THR A 48 54.19 -37.20 28.66
N PHE A 49 53.65 -35.97 28.64
CA PHE A 49 54.44 -34.74 28.52
C PHE A 49 54.97 -34.25 29.87
N ILE A 50 56.20 -33.71 29.88
CA ILE A 50 56.79 -32.98 31.01
C ILE A 50 57.30 -31.62 30.50
N PRO A 51 56.69 -30.49 30.91
CA PRO A 51 55.54 -30.39 31.82
C PRO A 51 54.24 -30.98 31.22
N PRO A 52 53.23 -31.30 32.05
CA PRO A 52 51.96 -31.85 31.60
C PRO A 52 51.35 -30.98 30.48
N PHE A 53 50.69 -31.62 29.51
CA PHE A 53 50.00 -30.92 28.44
C PHE A 53 48.97 -29.94 29.01
N ASP A 54 49.09 -28.67 28.64
CA ASP A 54 48.11 -27.65 29.02
C ASP A 54 46.88 -27.77 28.13
N ALA A 55 45.76 -28.18 28.73
CA ALA A 55 44.48 -28.39 28.05
C ALA A 55 43.95 -27.13 27.35
N PHE A 56 44.40 -25.92 27.73
CA PHE A 56 44.06 -24.69 27.01
C PHE A 56 44.68 -24.61 25.61
N ASN A 57 45.66 -25.45 25.30
CA ASN A 57 46.28 -25.54 23.97
C ASN A 57 45.67 -26.66 23.10
N ALA A 58 44.60 -27.32 23.55
CA ALA A 58 43.91 -28.34 22.78
C ALA A 58 43.18 -27.73 21.57
N ASN A 59 43.51 -28.18 20.36
CA ASN A 59 42.76 -27.85 19.16
C ASN A 59 41.74 -28.96 18.87
N ILE A 60 40.46 -28.67 19.12
CA ILE A 60 39.36 -29.57 18.80
C ILE A 60 38.87 -29.27 17.38
N LEU A 61 38.88 -30.29 16.52
CA LEU A 61 38.34 -30.18 15.16
C LEU A 61 36.81 -30.27 15.21
N ARG A 62 36.13 -29.27 14.65
CA ARG A 62 34.66 -29.21 14.66
C ARG A 62 34.09 -30.31 13.74
N PRO A 63 33.20 -31.20 14.24
CA PRO A 63 32.57 -32.18 13.37
C PRO A 63 31.56 -31.52 12.41
N LYS A 64 31.33 -32.15 11.26
CA LYS A 64 30.27 -31.76 10.32
C LYS A 64 28.92 -31.77 11.04
N ASP A 65 28.05 -30.80 10.74
CA ASP A 65 26.72 -30.64 11.35
C ASP A 65 25.68 -31.74 10.99
N ALA A 66 26.15 -32.82 10.36
CA ALA A 66 25.39 -34.03 10.11
C ALA A 66 25.82 -35.05 11.14
N ASN A 67 24.87 -35.53 11.97
CA ASN A 67 25.02 -36.54 13.02
C ASN A 67 26.29 -37.40 12.83
N PRO A 68 27.45 -36.96 13.36
CA PRO A 68 28.70 -37.64 13.08
C PRO A 68 28.65 -39.00 13.77
N ASP A 69 29.27 -40.01 13.16
CA ASP A 69 29.49 -41.30 13.83
C ASP A 69 30.55 -41.08 14.93
N ILE A 70 30.10 -40.63 16.10
CA ILE A 70 30.96 -40.41 17.27
C ILE A 70 31.43 -41.79 17.75
N VAL A 71 32.74 -42.01 17.77
CA VAL A 71 33.34 -43.30 18.13
C VAL A 71 33.23 -43.57 19.63
N SER A 72 33.22 -42.51 20.45
CA SER A 72 33.25 -42.53 21.91
C SER A 72 32.05 -41.78 22.51
N PHE A 73 30.83 -42.25 22.23
CA PHE A 73 29.62 -41.67 22.83
C PHE A 73 29.30 -42.29 24.20
N ILE A 74 28.76 -41.48 25.11
CA ILE A 74 28.19 -41.92 26.38
C ILE A 74 26.96 -42.78 26.11
N LYS A 75 27.03 -44.07 26.44
CA LYS A 75 25.94 -45.05 26.37
C LYS A 75 25.12 -45.03 27.64
N SER A 76 23.83 -45.37 27.54
CA SER A 76 22.87 -45.37 28.65
C SER A 76 23.26 -46.21 29.87
N ASN A 77 24.18 -47.15 29.71
CA ASN A 77 24.66 -48.09 30.72
C ASN A 77 26.10 -47.81 31.18
N ASP A 78 26.72 -46.73 30.72
CA ASP A 78 28.06 -46.36 31.15
C ASP A 78 28.06 -45.92 32.61
N VAL A 79 29.17 -46.20 33.28
CA VAL A 79 29.41 -45.92 34.69
C VAL A 79 30.74 -45.17 34.84
N ASP A 80 30.85 -44.36 35.88
CA ASP A 80 32.11 -43.73 36.26
C ASP A 80 33.13 -44.77 36.77
N GLU A 81 34.33 -44.31 37.09
CA GLU A 81 35.40 -45.16 37.65
C GLU A 81 35.01 -45.81 38.99
N SER A 82 33.98 -45.30 39.67
CA SER A 82 33.44 -45.83 40.92
C SER A 82 32.25 -46.78 40.71
N GLY A 83 31.86 -47.07 39.46
CA GLY A 83 30.73 -47.95 39.12
C GLY A 83 29.35 -47.30 39.24
N THR A 84 29.26 -45.97 39.35
CA THR A 84 28.01 -45.22 39.46
C THR A 84 27.52 -44.77 38.09
N THR A 85 26.21 -44.71 37.86
CA THR A 85 25.68 -44.22 36.58
C THR A 85 26.09 -42.77 36.33
N ILE A 86 26.61 -42.50 35.13
CA ILE A 86 27.05 -41.16 34.72
C ILE A 86 25.90 -40.21 34.36
N TYR A 87 24.68 -40.73 34.28
CA TYR A 87 23.51 -39.92 33.94
C TYR A 87 22.89 -39.28 35.16
N THR A 88 22.80 -37.96 35.11
CA THR A 88 21.98 -37.19 36.04
C THR A 88 20.56 -37.12 35.51
N THR A 89 19.58 -37.56 36.31
CA THR A 89 18.15 -37.38 36.01
C THR A 89 17.80 -35.90 36.03
N LEU A 90 17.12 -35.45 34.97
CA LEU A 90 16.51 -34.12 34.95
C LEU A 90 15.20 -34.21 35.75
N SER A 91 15.08 -33.40 36.80
CA SER A 91 13.76 -33.04 37.33
C SER A 91 12.96 -32.37 36.22
N SER A 92 11.63 -32.53 36.21
CA SER A 92 10.78 -32.07 35.10
C SER A 92 11.16 -30.65 34.69
N VAL A 93 11.69 -30.51 33.48
CA VAL A 93 12.12 -29.22 32.97
C VAL A 93 10.84 -28.50 32.56
N ALA A 94 10.41 -27.52 33.36
CA ALA A 94 9.33 -26.64 32.95
C ALA A 94 9.82 -25.83 31.73
N SER A 95 9.11 -25.92 30.61
CA SER A 95 9.37 -25.04 29.48
C SER A 95 8.96 -23.63 29.90
N VAL A 96 9.92 -22.73 30.00
CA VAL A 96 9.66 -21.30 30.19
C VAL A 96 9.81 -20.64 28.84
N THR A 97 8.72 -20.09 28.32
CA THR A 97 8.79 -19.21 27.15
C THR A 97 9.28 -17.85 27.63
N THR A 98 10.44 -17.41 27.14
CA THR A 98 10.94 -16.06 27.40
C THR A 98 10.77 -15.23 26.14
N VAL A 99 9.98 -14.17 26.22
CA VAL A 99 9.86 -13.18 25.15
C VAL A 99 10.89 -12.08 25.42
N VAL A 100 11.80 -11.86 24.49
CA VAL A 100 12.75 -10.75 24.52
C VAL A 100 12.22 -9.67 23.58
N GLN A 101 12.00 -8.48 24.11
CA GLN A 101 11.57 -7.32 23.33
C GLN A 101 12.75 -6.34 23.21
N ASN A 102 13.08 -5.97 21.98
CA ASN A 102 14.08 -4.95 21.68
C ASN A 102 13.40 -3.82 20.91
N PRO A 103 13.68 -2.54 21.24
CA PRO A 103 13.20 -1.44 20.42
C PRO A 103 13.81 -1.54 19.02
N ALA A 104 12.97 -1.43 17.99
CA ALA A 104 13.43 -1.35 16.61
C ALA A 104 13.86 0.08 16.27
N ASN A 105 14.90 0.22 15.44
CA ASN A 105 15.31 1.51 14.89
C ASN A 105 14.21 2.08 13.98
N GLU A 106 14.04 3.40 14.01
CA GLU A 106 13.17 4.12 13.07
C GLU A 106 13.74 4.06 11.65
N ARG A 107 12.90 3.65 10.69
CA ARG A 107 13.28 3.49 9.27
C ARG A 107 12.43 4.40 8.39
N GLY A 108 13.05 4.97 7.35
CA GLY A 108 12.35 5.79 6.36
C GLY A 108 13.10 7.08 6.02
N PHE A 109 12.40 7.97 5.32
CA PHE A 109 12.95 9.20 4.72
C PHE A 109 12.73 10.46 5.59
N PHE A 110 12.05 10.29 6.72
CA PHE A 110 11.67 11.38 7.61
C PHE A 110 12.22 11.11 9.01
N GLN A 111 12.36 12.18 9.77
CA GLN A 111 12.65 12.12 11.20
C GLN A 111 11.81 13.16 11.93
N SER A 112 11.49 12.86 13.18
CA SER A 112 10.85 13.80 14.10
C SER A 112 11.61 13.83 15.41
N ILE A 113 11.91 15.03 15.90
CA ILE A 113 12.34 15.23 17.28
C ILE A 113 11.07 15.52 18.08
N SER A 114 10.88 14.84 19.22
CA SER A 114 9.67 14.99 20.05
C SER A 114 9.23 16.45 20.21
N GLY A 115 8.02 16.77 19.74
CA GLY A 115 7.44 18.12 19.77
C GLY A 115 7.80 19.04 18.59
N SER A 116 8.60 18.60 17.62
CA SER A 116 8.97 19.34 16.42
C SER A 116 8.23 18.82 15.17
N PRO A 117 8.06 19.65 14.12
CA PRO A 117 7.57 19.17 12.84
C PRO A 117 8.52 18.12 12.25
N TYR A 118 7.99 17.21 11.44
CA TYR A 118 8.80 16.27 10.67
C TYR A 118 9.76 17.01 9.76
N THR A 119 10.95 16.43 9.57
CA THR A 119 11.95 16.91 8.62
C THR A 119 12.36 15.79 7.68
N PHE A 120 12.76 16.14 6.47
CA PHE A 120 13.40 15.20 5.55
C PHE A 120 14.78 14.85 6.08
N LYS A 121 15.09 13.55 6.11
CA LYS A 121 16.42 13.04 6.40
C LYS A 121 17.40 13.49 5.30
N ASN A 122 18.55 14.00 5.71
CA ASN A 122 19.56 14.58 4.81
C ASN A 122 20.90 13.82 4.85
N GLU A 123 20.93 12.65 5.50
CA GLU A 123 22.13 11.84 5.63
C GLU A 123 22.48 11.14 4.30
N PRO A 124 23.78 11.05 3.93
CA PRO A 124 24.21 10.40 2.71
C PRO A 124 23.83 8.91 2.57
N ILE A 125 23.43 8.26 3.68
CA ILE A 125 22.94 6.86 3.68
C ILE A 125 21.46 6.76 3.22
N ILE A 126 20.71 7.87 3.27
CA ILE A 126 19.29 7.93 2.90
C ILE A 126 19.10 8.63 1.56
N VAL A 127 19.80 9.75 1.37
CA VAL A 127 19.59 10.63 0.21
C VAL A 127 20.91 10.83 -0.52
N LYS A 128 20.88 10.66 -1.84
CA LYS A 128 22.06 10.80 -2.68
C LYS A 128 22.51 12.27 -2.76
N GLN A 129 21.56 13.19 -2.86
CA GLN A 129 21.83 14.63 -2.80
C GLN A 129 20.72 15.38 -2.04
N PRO A 130 20.99 15.88 -0.82
CA PRO A 130 20.03 16.64 -0.03
C PRO A 130 20.01 18.14 -0.36
N ASP A 131 21.10 18.67 -0.92
CA ASP A 131 21.36 20.12 -1.01
C ASP A 131 21.14 20.66 -2.43
N ALA A 132 19.98 20.38 -3.01
CA ALA A 132 19.58 20.89 -4.32
C ALA A 132 18.34 21.78 -4.22
N MET A 133 18.18 22.70 -5.17
CA MET A 133 17.01 23.54 -5.24
C MET A 133 16.63 23.92 -6.67
N VAL A 134 15.40 24.40 -6.83
CA VAL A 134 14.83 24.86 -8.10
C VAL A 134 14.26 26.26 -7.90
N ALA A 135 14.65 27.20 -8.74
CA ALA A 135 14.00 28.51 -8.80
C ALA A 135 12.63 28.36 -9.47
N ILE A 136 11.54 28.64 -8.75
CA ILE A 136 10.19 28.40 -9.28
C ILE A 136 9.88 29.29 -10.50
N SER A 137 10.47 30.50 -10.56
CA SER A 137 10.30 31.42 -11.70
C SER A 137 10.85 30.86 -13.02
N GLY A 138 11.71 29.84 -12.97
CA GLY A 138 12.23 29.15 -14.15
C GLY A 138 11.42 27.92 -14.56
N VAL A 139 10.30 27.63 -13.88
CA VAL A 139 9.47 26.45 -14.12
C VAL A 139 8.16 26.90 -14.76
N THR A 140 8.11 26.86 -16.09
CA THR A 140 7.00 27.34 -16.92
C THR A 140 6.24 26.20 -17.60
N GLY A 141 6.05 25.10 -16.86
CA GLY A 141 5.51 23.85 -17.38
C GLY A 141 6.52 23.05 -18.22
N GLY A 142 6.02 22.07 -18.99
CA GLY A 142 6.86 21.15 -19.75
C GLY A 142 7.63 20.16 -18.87
N LYS A 143 8.70 19.56 -19.39
CA LYS A 143 9.46 18.48 -18.72
C LYS A 143 10.88 18.86 -18.31
N ILE A 144 11.31 20.08 -18.59
CA ILE A 144 12.70 20.52 -18.35
C ILE A 144 12.79 21.16 -16.98
N LEU A 145 13.72 20.69 -16.16
CA LEU A 145 13.96 21.20 -14.82
C LEU A 145 15.41 21.67 -14.68
N ASN A 146 15.60 22.92 -14.27
CA ASN A 146 16.90 23.50 -13.94
C ASN A 146 17.14 23.39 -12.44
N ILE A 147 18.12 22.59 -12.04
CA ILE A 147 18.46 22.33 -10.65
C ILE A 147 19.77 23.08 -10.32
N VAL A 148 19.74 23.82 -9.22
CA VAL A 148 20.88 24.60 -8.72
C VAL A 148 21.26 24.15 -7.31
N LYS A 149 22.46 24.50 -6.88
CA LYS A 149 22.97 24.17 -5.54
C LYS A 149 22.21 24.94 -4.47
N ALA A 150 21.85 24.28 -3.38
CA ALA A 150 21.44 24.96 -2.15
C ALA A 150 22.64 25.70 -1.51
N PRO A 151 22.41 26.71 -0.66
CA PRO A 151 23.50 27.35 0.10
C PRO A 151 24.22 26.37 1.05
N THR A 152 23.55 25.28 1.43
CA THR A 152 24.07 24.20 2.27
C THR A 152 24.88 23.15 1.51
N TYR A 153 25.04 23.30 0.18
CA TYR A 153 25.72 22.33 -0.67
C TYR A 153 27.13 21.99 -0.19
N ILE A 154 27.37 20.70 0.04
CA ILE A 154 28.67 20.15 0.40
C ILE A 154 29.35 19.59 -0.85
N ALA A 155 30.62 19.95 -1.07
CA ALA A 155 31.42 19.43 -2.17
C ALA A 155 31.76 17.94 -1.99
N ASN A 156 31.91 17.22 -3.11
CA ASN A 156 32.25 15.78 -3.19
C ASN A 156 31.13 14.79 -2.88
N ILE A 157 29.86 15.18 -3.07
CA ILE A 157 28.73 14.24 -3.06
C ILE A 157 28.55 13.66 -4.49
N THR A 158 27.94 12.47 -4.59
CA THR A 158 27.70 11.78 -5.86
C THR A 158 26.72 12.57 -6.73
N GLU A 159 27.15 12.94 -7.94
CA GLU A 159 26.33 13.69 -8.88
C GLU A 159 25.07 12.91 -9.31
N PRO A 160 23.95 13.61 -9.58
CA PRO A 160 22.73 13.01 -10.12
C PRO A 160 23.00 12.30 -11.45
N VAL A 161 22.34 11.17 -11.67
CA VAL A 161 22.43 10.40 -12.91
C VAL A 161 21.04 10.08 -13.45
N ILE A 162 20.98 9.73 -14.74
CA ILE A 162 19.75 9.29 -15.39
C ILE A 162 19.16 8.10 -14.61
N GLY A 163 17.85 8.18 -14.35
CA GLY A 163 17.09 7.20 -13.58
C GLY A 163 16.94 7.51 -12.09
N ASP A 164 17.69 8.47 -11.54
CA ASP A 164 17.51 8.89 -10.14
C ASP A 164 16.11 9.49 -9.93
N TYR A 165 15.62 9.38 -8.70
CA TYR A 165 14.33 9.94 -8.29
C TYR A 165 14.54 11.30 -7.64
N ILE A 166 13.70 12.27 -8.00
CA ILE A 166 13.71 13.61 -7.47
C ILE A 166 12.44 13.82 -6.66
N LEU A 167 12.58 14.19 -5.40
CA LEU A 167 11.48 14.70 -4.59
C LEU A 167 11.59 16.22 -4.50
N ILE A 168 10.55 16.90 -4.97
CA ILE A 168 10.48 18.36 -4.93
C ILE A 168 9.41 18.76 -3.92
N LYS A 169 9.81 19.49 -2.89
CA LYS A 169 8.89 20.23 -2.03
C LYS A 169 8.69 21.61 -2.65
N TRP A 170 7.56 21.79 -3.33
CA TRP A 170 7.25 23.03 -4.04
C TRP A 170 7.05 24.18 -3.06
N ALA A 171 7.72 25.30 -3.32
CA ALA A 171 7.51 26.52 -2.56
C ALA A 171 6.14 27.14 -2.88
N ASN A 172 5.54 27.80 -1.90
CA ASN A 172 4.34 28.60 -2.13
C ASN A 172 4.77 29.96 -2.75
N PRO A 173 4.27 30.30 -3.96
CA PRO A 173 4.63 31.53 -4.68
C PRO A 173 4.20 32.82 -3.97
N ASP A 174 3.24 32.76 -3.03
CA ASP A 174 2.75 33.93 -2.31
C ASP A 174 3.74 34.47 -1.25
N TYR A 175 4.80 33.73 -0.94
CA TYR A 175 5.84 34.18 0.00
C TYR A 175 7.00 34.87 -0.70
N THR A 176 7.53 35.94 -0.09
CA THR A 176 8.74 36.62 -0.56
C THR A 176 10.00 36.01 0.05
N GLY A 177 11.03 35.78 -0.78
CA GLY A 177 12.39 35.48 -0.33
C GLY A 177 12.55 34.22 0.52
N SER A 178 12.42 33.04 -0.09
CA SER A 178 12.58 31.75 0.59
C SER A 178 13.78 30.96 0.06
N THR A 179 14.50 30.29 0.96
CA THR A 179 15.61 29.37 0.67
C THR A 179 15.20 27.91 0.93
N VAL A 180 16.11 26.97 0.72
CA VAL A 180 15.89 25.55 1.00
C VAL A 180 15.53 25.32 2.46
N ASN A 181 14.48 24.52 2.69
CA ASN A 181 14.00 24.14 4.01
C ASN A 181 13.67 22.65 4.04
N PHE A 182 14.20 21.95 5.04
CA PHE A 182 14.02 20.52 5.25
C PHE A 182 12.76 20.16 6.06
N ASN A 183 12.02 21.15 6.59
CA ASN A 183 10.78 20.90 7.32
C ASN A 183 9.69 20.41 6.36
N VAL A 184 8.86 19.48 6.83
CA VAL A 184 7.61 19.12 6.17
C VAL A 184 6.61 20.24 6.41
N GLU A 185 6.04 20.76 5.32
CA GLU A 185 5.14 21.90 5.31
C GLU A 185 3.90 21.56 4.47
N THR A 186 2.82 22.32 4.64
CA THR A 186 1.56 22.16 3.92
C THR A 186 1.68 22.64 2.46
N VAL A 187 2.55 21.99 1.69
CA VAL A 187 2.80 22.28 0.28
C VAL A 187 2.89 21.00 -0.54
N PRO A 188 2.63 21.04 -1.86
CA PRO A 188 2.79 19.89 -2.73
C PRO A 188 4.22 19.34 -2.68
N THR A 189 4.35 18.09 -2.26
CA THR A 189 5.63 17.36 -2.24
C THR A 189 5.52 16.23 -3.26
N LEU A 190 6.18 16.38 -4.41
CA LEU A 190 5.98 15.53 -5.59
C LEU A 190 7.25 14.80 -6.00
N TRP A 191 7.06 13.59 -6.50
CA TRP A 191 8.13 12.73 -7.01
C TRP A 191 8.20 12.79 -8.54
N TYR A 192 9.42 12.85 -9.04
CA TYR A 192 9.76 12.82 -10.46
C TYR A 192 10.90 11.83 -10.70
N LYS A 193 11.03 11.34 -11.92
CA LYS A 193 12.18 10.52 -12.34
C LYS A 193 12.98 11.25 -13.42
N ILE A 194 14.31 11.22 -13.32
CA ILE A 194 15.20 11.74 -14.36
C ILE A 194 15.15 10.77 -15.55
N GLU A 195 14.60 11.23 -16.68
CA GLU A 195 14.58 10.47 -17.94
C GLU A 195 15.81 10.76 -18.79
N ASP A 196 16.27 12.00 -18.80
CA ASP A 196 17.43 12.44 -19.59
C ASP A 196 18.13 13.63 -18.93
N MET A 197 19.36 13.93 -19.34
CA MET A 197 20.19 15.02 -18.83
C MET A 197 20.93 15.73 -19.94
N VAL A 198 21.03 17.06 -19.85
CA VAL A 198 21.82 17.84 -20.81
C VAL A 198 23.30 17.58 -20.60
N THR A 199 23.99 17.19 -21.68
CA THR A 199 25.42 16.88 -21.66
C THR A 199 26.25 18.09 -21.21
N GLY A 200 27.20 17.86 -20.31
CA GLY A 200 28.09 18.90 -19.79
C GLY A 200 27.52 19.74 -18.65
N THR A 201 26.27 19.48 -18.23
CA THR A 201 25.70 20.09 -17.03
C THR A 201 26.02 19.26 -15.77
N SER A 202 26.15 19.92 -14.62
CA SER A 202 26.32 19.25 -13.32
C SER A 202 25.80 20.10 -12.18
N LEU A 203 25.47 19.47 -11.06
CA LEU A 203 25.02 20.18 -9.88
C LEU A 203 26.19 20.92 -9.23
N ALA A 204 27.38 20.30 -9.13
CA ALA A 204 28.60 20.96 -8.66
C ALA A 204 28.89 22.28 -9.41
N ALA A 205 28.72 22.29 -10.74
CA ALA A 205 28.90 23.49 -11.57
C ALA A 205 27.71 24.45 -11.56
N ASN A 206 26.63 24.16 -10.83
CA ASN A 206 25.40 24.96 -10.76
C ASN A 206 24.66 25.13 -12.10
N THR A 207 24.75 24.14 -12.98
CA THR A 207 24.21 24.21 -14.36
C THR A 207 23.29 23.04 -14.69
N LEU A 208 22.99 22.16 -13.73
CA LEU A 208 22.27 20.91 -13.95
C LEU A 208 20.90 21.16 -14.60
N GLN A 209 20.72 20.60 -15.79
CA GLN A 209 19.44 20.60 -16.49
C GLN A 209 19.04 19.16 -16.80
N VAL A 210 17.85 18.78 -16.35
CA VAL A 210 17.31 17.42 -16.48
C VAL A 210 15.95 17.43 -17.16
N THR A 211 15.63 16.35 -17.87
CA THR A 211 14.28 16.08 -18.36
C THR A 211 13.63 15.08 -17.43
N VAL A 212 12.44 15.42 -16.91
CA VAL A 212 11.68 14.57 -15.99
C VAL A 212 10.57 13.78 -16.69
N ASP A 213 10.04 12.77 -16.01
CA ASP A 213 9.05 11.82 -16.54
C ASP A 213 7.69 12.42 -16.90
N ARG A 214 7.32 13.56 -16.32
CA ARG A 214 6.01 14.20 -16.55
C ARG A 214 6.08 15.72 -16.52
N ASN A 215 4.98 16.34 -16.94
CA ASN A 215 4.90 17.80 -16.95
C ASN A 215 5.01 18.37 -15.53
N LEU A 216 5.82 19.41 -15.40
CA LEU A 216 5.99 20.22 -14.21
C LEU A 216 4.82 21.21 -14.07
N PRO A 217 4.58 21.73 -12.86
CA PRO A 217 3.67 22.86 -12.67
C PRO A 217 4.10 24.07 -13.51
N ASP A 218 3.19 25.01 -13.71
CA ASP A 218 3.47 26.26 -14.41
C ASP A 218 3.44 27.43 -13.42
N PHE A 219 4.60 28.02 -13.21
CA PHE A 219 4.82 29.20 -12.38
C PHE A 219 5.20 30.43 -13.23
N ASP A 220 4.75 30.47 -14.49
CA ASP A 220 4.92 31.66 -15.34
C ASP A 220 4.37 32.91 -14.65
N GLY A 221 5.09 34.02 -14.81
CA GLY A 221 4.77 35.30 -14.15
C GLY A 221 5.12 35.40 -12.66
N GLN A 222 5.71 34.37 -12.04
CA GLN A 222 6.15 34.45 -10.64
C GLN A 222 7.47 35.21 -10.48
N GLY A 223 7.58 36.01 -9.40
CA GLY A 223 8.77 36.79 -9.09
C GLY A 223 10.00 35.94 -8.78
N GLY A 224 11.20 36.49 -9.05
CA GLY A 224 12.45 35.81 -8.74
C GLY A 224 12.74 35.72 -7.23
N GLY A 225 13.63 34.79 -6.84
CA GLY A 225 14.11 34.67 -5.45
C GLY A 225 13.29 33.72 -4.56
N ILE A 226 12.43 32.89 -5.14
CA ILE A 226 11.71 31.82 -4.45
C ILE A 226 12.24 30.47 -4.93
N TYR A 227 12.68 29.63 -3.99
CA TYR A 227 13.30 28.34 -4.28
C TYR A 227 12.52 27.19 -3.66
N SER A 228 12.30 26.13 -4.44
CA SER A 228 11.77 24.85 -3.98
C SER A 228 12.92 23.94 -3.54
N SER A 229 12.72 23.19 -2.46
CA SER A 229 13.73 22.25 -1.94
C SER A 229 13.69 20.96 -2.75
N VAL A 230 14.86 20.46 -3.14
CA VAL A 230 15.00 19.29 -4.01
C VAL A 230 15.88 18.25 -3.34
N PHE A 231 15.35 17.03 -3.24
CA PHE A 231 16.05 15.86 -2.71
C PHE A 231 16.20 14.84 -3.83
N ILE A 232 17.42 14.32 -4.02
CA ILE A 232 17.68 13.33 -5.06
C ILE A 232 18.01 12.01 -4.40
N TYR A 233 17.24 11.00 -4.76
CA TYR A 233 17.34 9.63 -4.28
C TYR A 233 17.93 8.75 -5.36
N PRO A 234 18.72 7.73 -4.97
CA PRO A 234 19.38 6.83 -5.91
C PRO A 234 18.37 6.14 -6.82
N ASN A 235 18.76 5.95 -8.08
CA ASN A 235 17.98 5.15 -9.02
C ASN A 235 17.78 3.71 -8.50
N SER A 236 16.65 3.11 -8.87
CA SER A 236 16.60 1.68 -9.10
C SER A 236 16.96 1.47 -10.56
N ASN A 237 18.05 0.73 -10.85
CA ASN A 237 18.64 0.78 -12.19
C ASN A 237 17.63 0.49 -13.31
N ASN A 238 17.94 1.09 -14.45
CA ASN A 238 17.37 0.76 -15.73
C ASN A 238 17.49 -0.76 -16.00
N ARG A 239 16.53 -1.29 -16.76
CA ARG A 239 16.18 -2.69 -17.05
C ARG A 239 17.30 -3.72 -17.36
N VAL A 240 18.59 -3.36 -17.38
CA VAL A 240 19.62 -4.10 -18.11
C VAL A 240 20.97 -4.28 -17.37
N ALA A 241 21.22 -3.65 -16.21
CA ALA A 241 22.48 -3.88 -15.46
C ALA A 241 22.26 -3.90 -13.93
N SER A 242 22.52 -5.08 -13.36
CA SER A 242 22.40 -5.52 -11.95
C SER A 242 22.12 -4.46 -10.87
N GLY A 243 20.92 -4.54 -10.29
CA GLY A 243 20.59 -4.11 -8.94
C GLY A 243 19.63 -2.91 -8.81
N ASP A 244 18.64 -3.00 -7.93
CA ASP A 244 17.77 -1.85 -7.58
C ASP A 244 18.45 -0.93 -6.54
N SER A 245 17.78 0.17 -6.16
CA SER A 245 18.30 1.10 -5.14
C SER A 245 18.49 0.42 -3.78
N ILE A 246 17.68 -0.59 -3.48
CA ILE A 246 17.80 -1.38 -2.25
C ILE A 246 19.10 -2.19 -2.28
N GLN A 247 19.48 -2.79 -3.41
CA GLN A 247 20.69 -3.59 -3.54
C GLN A 247 21.96 -2.73 -3.67
N ASN A 248 21.88 -1.61 -4.39
CA ASN A 248 23.04 -0.82 -4.78
C ASN A 248 23.35 0.37 -3.86
N PHE A 249 22.37 0.84 -3.08
CA PHE A 249 22.53 2.03 -2.22
C PHE A 249 22.14 1.77 -0.76
N TYR A 250 20.95 1.23 -0.50
CA TYR A 250 20.46 1.06 0.89
C TYR A 250 20.89 -0.24 1.56
N GLY A 251 21.39 -1.20 0.79
CA GLY A 251 21.66 -2.57 1.22
C GLY A 251 22.94 -3.13 0.60
N LYS A 252 22.94 -4.43 0.30
CA LYS A 252 24.08 -5.10 -0.35
C LYS A 252 23.68 -5.65 -1.72
N PRO A 253 24.65 -5.72 -2.66
CA PRO A 253 24.41 -6.26 -4.00
C PRO A 253 24.12 -7.76 -3.99
N PHE A 254 24.46 -8.48 -2.91
CA PHE A 254 24.21 -9.91 -2.76
C PHE A 254 23.54 -10.20 -1.41
N ILE A 255 22.42 -10.93 -1.48
CA ILE A 255 21.76 -11.55 -0.34
C ILE A 255 22.59 -12.79 0.00
N THR A 256 22.98 -12.98 1.27
CA THR A 256 23.66 -14.22 1.67
C THR A 256 22.60 -15.24 2.04
N ASP A 257 22.53 -16.36 1.33
CA ASP A 257 21.61 -17.48 1.65
C ASP A 257 21.89 -18.11 3.02
N PHE A 258 23.05 -17.80 3.62
CA PHE A 258 23.53 -18.37 4.87
C PHE A 258 23.91 -17.28 5.85
N VAL A 259 23.60 -17.52 7.12
CA VAL A 259 24.12 -16.72 8.23
C VAL A 259 25.62 -16.96 8.34
N THR A 260 26.39 -15.94 8.69
CA THR A 260 27.82 -16.11 9.00
C THR A 260 28.00 -17.16 10.10
N ASP A 261 29.00 -18.05 9.94
CA ASP A 261 29.23 -19.17 10.89
C ASP A 261 29.46 -18.67 12.33
N SER A 262 29.93 -17.43 12.51
CA SER A 262 30.07 -16.76 13.81
C SER A 262 28.76 -16.62 14.59
N VAL A 263 27.62 -16.46 13.90
CA VAL A 263 26.28 -16.37 14.52
C VAL A 263 25.73 -17.76 14.82
N LEU A 264 25.97 -18.73 13.92
CA LEU A 264 25.56 -20.14 14.10
C LEU A 264 26.40 -20.90 15.14
N SER A 265 27.60 -20.40 15.45
CA SER A 265 28.52 -20.97 16.42
C SER A 265 28.44 -20.33 17.80
N PHE A 266 27.62 -19.28 17.99
CA PHE A 266 27.49 -18.52 19.23
C PHE A 266 28.82 -17.97 19.80
N LEU A 267 29.90 -17.98 19.00
CA LEU A 267 31.20 -17.39 19.33
C LEU A 267 31.10 -15.86 19.44
N GLU A 268 30.22 -15.27 18.62
CA GLU A 268 29.89 -13.85 18.63
C GLU A 268 28.38 -13.69 18.90
N ASN A 269 27.98 -13.95 20.15
CA ASN A 269 26.58 -13.80 20.60
C ASN A 269 26.03 -12.37 20.55
N CYS A 270 26.82 -11.40 20.10
CA CYS A 270 26.47 -9.99 19.94
C CYS A 270 26.37 -9.52 18.48
N ASN A 271 26.73 -10.35 17.49
CA ASN A 271 26.69 -9.93 16.08
C ASN A 271 25.35 -10.32 15.43
N CYS A 272 24.42 -9.36 15.42
CA CYS A 272 23.31 -9.33 14.46
C CYS A 272 23.88 -9.16 13.04
N SER A 273 23.13 -9.56 12.00
CA SER A 273 23.46 -9.24 10.60
C SER A 273 23.92 -7.78 10.49
N THR A 274 25.19 -7.56 10.12
CA THR A 274 25.91 -6.27 10.23
C THR A 274 25.46 -5.19 9.25
N ILE A 275 24.27 -5.32 8.66
CA ILE A 275 23.78 -4.42 7.62
C ILE A 275 22.34 -4.06 7.93
N ASP A 276 22.18 -2.83 8.42
CA ASP A 276 20.90 -2.22 8.69
C ASP A 276 20.41 -1.51 7.41
N VAL A 277 19.23 -1.87 6.88
CA VAL A 277 18.63 -1.21 5.71
C VAL A 277 17.74 -0.06 6.20
N PRO A 278 18.14 1.21 6.09
CA PRO A 278 17.53 2.28 6.88
C PRO A 278 16.16 2.76 6.33
N VAL A 279 15.68 2.18 5.24
CA VAL A 279 14.43 2.53 4.56
C VAL A 279 13.51 1.32 4.44
N TRP A 280 12.20 1.56 4.40
CA TRP A 280 11.19 0.55 4.08
C TRP A 280 10.90 0.53 2.58
N ASN A 281 10.34 -0.58 2.10
CA ASN A 281 9.88 -0.72 0.71
C ASN A 281 8.36 -0.78 0.65
N MET A 282 7.78 -0.20 -0.40
CA MET A 282 6.36 -0.30 -0.70
C MET A 282 6.15 -0.75 -2.13
N SER A 283 5.33 -1.78 -2.28
CA SER A 283 4.88 -2.29 -3.57
C SER A 283 3.38 -2.10 -3.71
N ILE A 284 2.96 -1.33 -4.72
CA ILE A 284 1.55 -1.23 -5.10
C ILE A 284 1.26 -2.31 -6.14
N VAL A 285 0.38 -3.25 -5.77
CA VAL A 285 -0.05 -4.36 -6.60
C VAL A 285 -1.40 -3.99 -7.23
N PHE A 286 -1.49 -4.11 -8.55
CA PHE A 286 -2.68 -3.81 -9.32
C PHE A 286 -3.27 -5.10 -9.89
N ARG A 287 -4.58 -5.31 -9.71
CA ARG A 287 -5.36 -6.42 -10.31
C ARG A 287 -6.20 -5.99 -11.51
N GLU A 288 -6.21 -4.70 -11.81
CA GLU A 288 -6.90 -4.09 -12.94
C GLU A 288 -6.03 -2.99 -13.56
N GLU A 289 -6.41 -2.56 -14.75
CA GLU A 289 -5.72 -1.45 -15.40
C GLU A 289 -6.05 -0.12 -14.71
N ILE A 290 -5.06 0.75 -14.57
CA ILE A 290 -5.26 2.07 -13.97
C ILE A 290 -5.99 2.94 -14.99
N ALA A 291 -7.01 3.68 -14.54
CA ALA A 291 -7.70 4.64 -15.39
C ALA A 291 -6.71 5.63 -16.02
N GLY A 292 -6.81 5.84 -17.33
CA GLY A 292 -5.96 6.76 -18.09
C GLY A 292 -4.69 6.16 -18.69
N VAL A 293 -4.40 4.87 -18.47
CA VAL A 293 -3.32 4.16 -19.16
C VAL A 293 -3.67 4.00 -20.65
N LYS A 294 -2.77 4.47 -21.53
CA LYS A 294 -2.94 4.40 -22.98
C LYS A 294 -2.42 3.07 -23.52
N VAL A 295 -2.79 2.75 -24.76
CA VAL A 295 -2.37 1.51 -25.46
C VAL A 295 -0.85 1.36 -25.62
N THR A 296 -0.12 2.49 -25.62
CA THR A 296 1.35 2.55 -25.70
C THR A 296 2.04 2.47 -24.34
N ASP A 297 1.28 2.64 -23.26
CA ASP A 297 1.82 2.63 -21.90
C ASP A 297 1.98 1.19 -21.40
N ARG A 298 2.71 1.03 -20.30
CA ARG A 298 2.84 -0.29 -19.67
C ARG A 298 1.53 -0.65 -18.97
N ASN A 299 1.01 -1.83 -19.26
CA ASN A 299 -0.17 -2.36 -18.58
C ASN A 299 0.18 -2.96 -17.20
N TYR A 300 -0.83 -3.19 -16.37
CA TYR A 300 -0.63 -3.77 -15.04
C TYR A 300 0.07 -5.15 -15.07
N GLY A 301 -0.15 -5.93 -16.13
CA GLY A 301 0.52 -7.22 -16.38
C GLY A 301 2.01 -7.13 -16.72
N GLN A 302 2.54 -5.94 -16.95
CA GLN A 302 3.95 -5.67 -17.22
C GLN A 302 4.70 -5.10 -16.01
N TYR A 303 4.00 -4.81 -14.91
CA TYR A 303 4.63 -4.36 -13.67
C TYR A 303 5.30 -5.53 -12.94
N PHE A 304 6.43 -5.26 -12.27
CA PHE A 304 7.10 -6.26 -11.44
C PHE A 304 6.24 -6.69 -10.25
N THR A 305 5.37 -5.79 -9.77
CA THR A 305 4.48 -6.06 -8.64
C THR A 305 3.42 -7.12 -8.93
N LYS A 306 3.24 -7.53 -10.20
CA LYS A 306 2.39 -8.68 -10.56
C LYS A 306 2.82 -9.99 -9.89
N GLY A 307 4.11 -10.12 -9.54
CA GLY A 307 4.61 -11.29 -8.81
C GLY A 307 3.96 -11.45 -7.44
N PHE A 308 3.49 -10.34 -6.85
CA PHE A 308 2.79 -10.34 -5.56
C PHE A 308 1.27 -10.55 -5.71
N ALA A 309 0.74 -10.72 -6.93
CA ALA A 309 -0.71 -10.90 -7.14
C ALA A 309 -1.27 -12.11 -6.37
N GLY A 310 -0.51 -13.19 -6.25
CA GLY A 310 -0.90 -14.36 -5.44
C GLY A 310 -1.04 -14.02 -3.96
N PHE A 311 -0.13 -13.21 -3.41
CA PHE A 311 -0.18 -12.77 -2.02
C PHE A 311 -1.43 -11.91 -1.73
N VAL A 312 -1.86 -11.08 -2.68
CA VAL A 312 -3.14 -10.35 -2.57
C VAL A 312 -4.30 -11.30 -2.35
N GLN A 313 -4.34 -12.42 -3.08
CA GLN A 313 -5.41 -13.39 -2.97
C GLN A 313 -5.44 -14.08 -1.61
N TYR A 314 -4.26 -14.39 -1.04
CA TYR A 314 -4.16 -14.96 0.31
C TYR A 314 -4.64 -13.99 1.40
N ILE A 315 -4.34 -12.69 1.28
CA ILE A 315 -4.72 -11.68 2.28
C ILE A 315 -6.18 -11.25 2.16
N GLN A 316 -6.72 -11.21 0.95
CA GLN A 316 -8.06 -10.67 0.70
C GLN A 316 -9.16 -11.73 0.68
N GLN A 317 -8.82 -13.02 0.74
CA GLN A 317 -9.77 -14.13 0.72
C GLN A 317 -10.94 -13.94 -0.28
N ILE A 318 -10.61 -13.50 -1.50
CA ILE A 318 -11.58 -13.33 -2.61
C ILE A 318 -12.54 -12.13 -2.42
N ASP A 319 -12.18 -11.05 -1.72
CA ASP A 319 -12.89 -9.78 -1.93
C ASP A 319 -12.52 -9.21 -3.32
N ASP A 320 -13.48 -9.25 -4.25
CA ASP A 320 -13.29 -8.74 -5.61
C ASP A 320 -13.31 -7.20 -5.68
N THR A 321 -13.72 -6.51 -4.62
CA THR A 321 -13.86 -5.04 -4.62
C THR A 321 -12.53 -4.30 -4.51
N ILE A 322 -11.53 -4.86 -3.79
CA ILE A 322 -10.23 -4.21 -3.55
C ILE A 322 -9.26 -4.53 -4.68
N LYS A 323 -9.34 -3.80 -5.79
CA LYS A 323 -8.52 -4.10 -6.99
C LYS A 323 -7.05 -3.72 -6.88
N LYS A 324 -6.66 -2.96 -5.86
CA LYS A 324 -5.27 -2.48 -5.66
C LYS A 324 -4.91 -2.58 -4.18
N ILE A 325 -3.70 -3.05 -3.87
CA ILE A 325 -3.20 -3.07 -2.49
C ILE A 325 -1.77 -2.53 -2.43
N GLY A 326 -1.44 -1.83 -1.34
CA GLY A 326 -0.08 -1.43 -1.03
C GLY A 326 0.50 -2.34 0.03
N ILE A 327 1.62 -2.99 -0.27
CA ILE A 327 2.33 -3.84 0.67
C ILE A 327 3.57 -3.08 1.11
N ILE A 328 3.67 -2.80 2.41
CA ILE A 328 4.83 -2.17 3.02
C ILE A 328 5.55 -3.23 3.85
N HIS A 329 6.83 -3.40 3.59
CA HIS A 329 7.67 -4.35 4.29
C HIS A 329 9.08 -3.76 4.46
N TYR A 330 9.80 -4.20 5.49
CA TYR A 330 11.24 -3.96 5.53
C TYR A 330 11.93 -4.95 4.60
N THR A 331 13.04 -4.52 3.99
CA THR A 331 13.92 -5.46 3.31
C THR A 331 14.99 -5.90 4.30
N ASN A 332 15.09 -7.20 4.54
CA ASN A 332 16.20 -7.77 5.30
C ASN A 332 17.15 -8.45 4.32
N ASN A 333 18.43 -8.07 4.36
CA ASN A 333 19.47 -8.71 3.54
C ASN A 333 19.82 -10.14 4.00
N SER A 334 19.25 -10.58 5.13
CA SER A 334 19.30 -11.96 5.60
C SER A 334 17.87 -12.51 5.72
N PRO A 335 17.50 -13.59 4.99
CA PRO A 335 16.18 -14.21 5.10
C PRO A 335 15.98 -15.01 6.41
N SER A 336 17.02 -15.11 7.25
CA SER A 336 17.03 -15.95 8.43
C SER A 336 16.18 -15.35 9.57
N ASN A 337 15.00 -15.90 9.82
CA ASN A 337 14.19 -15.65 11.02
C ASN A 337 14.40 -16.77 12.06
N GLN A 338 15.62 -16.92 12.58
CA GLN A 338 15.99 -18.02 13.49
C GLN A 338 15.24 -18.00 14.83
N TYR A 339 14.81 -16.83 15.28
CA TYR A 339 14.15 -16.64 16.56
C TYR A 339 12.64 -16.47 16.47
N GLY A 340 12.03 -16.62 15.28
CA GLY A 340 10.60 -16.38 15.10
C GLY A 340 10.22 -14.94 15.47
N GLU A 341 11.06 -13.98 15.09
CA GLU A 341 10.83 -12.56 15.31
C GLU A 341 9.49 -12.14 14.71
N LEU A 342 8.81 -11.24 15.41
CA LEU A 342 7.55 -10.61 15.02
C LEU A 342 7.57 -9.15 15.47
N LEU A 343 6.67 -8.34 14.92
CA LEU A 343 6.39 -7.03 15.49
C LEU A 343 5.53 -7.21 16.74
N VAL A 344 5.89 -6.61 17.87
CA VAL A 344 5.07 -6.70 19.09
C VAL A 344 3.70 -6.09 18.79
N GLU A 345 2.61 -6.79 19.11
CA GLU A 345 1.23 -6.30 18.92
C GLU A 345 1.05 -4.90 19.53
N ASP A 346 0.22 -4.06 18.90
CA ASP A 346 -0.10 -2.67 19.31
C ASP A 346 1.04 -1.65 19.36
N THR A 347 2.27 -2.05 19.06
CA THR A 347 3.45 -1.16 19.00
C THR A 347 3.79 -0.56 17.63
N PRO A 348 3.46 -1.17 16.46
CA PRO A 348 3.95 -0.66 15.19
C PRO A 348 3.22 0.63 14.79
N VAL A 349 4.00 1.62 14.37
CA VAL A 349 3.50 2.92 13.89
C VAL A 349 4.05 3.16 12.49
N LEU A 350 3.17 3.53 11.56
CA LEU A 350 3.53 3.95 10.22
C LEU A 350 3.22 5.44 10.05
N GLU A 351 4.27 6.22 9.83
CA GLU A 351 4.17 7.68 9.70
C GLU A 351 4.35 8.09 8.24
N LEU A 352 3.41 8.90 7.74
CA LEU A 352 3.38 9.43 6.38
C LEU A 352 3.31 10.97 6.42
N PRO A 353 4.42 11.66 6.77
CA PRO A 353 4.39 13.08 7.09
C PRO A 353 3.98 13.99 5.94
N THR A 354 4.23 13.59 4.69
CA THR A 354 3.93 14.43 3.51
C THR A 354 2.49 14.32 3.03
N ILE A 355 1.68 13.40 3.58
CA ILE A 355 0.33 13.17 3.11
C ILE A 355 -0.64 14.16 3.76
N MET A 356 -1.46 14.82 2.95
CA MET A 356 -2.63 15.57 3.44
C MET A 356 -3.87 14.67 3.38
N TRP A 357 -4.31 14.24 4.56
CA TRP A 357 -5.39 13.29 4.73
C TRP A 357 -6.74 13.99 4.90
N HIS A 358 -7.71 13.69 4.04
CA HIS A 358 -8.99 14.41 4.00
C HIS A 358 -9.94 14.08 5.17
N LYS A 359 -9.81 12.89 5.78
CA LYS A 359 -10.64 12.51 6.94
C LYS A 359 -10.08 13.02 8.28
N LYS A 360 -8.88 13.63 8.26
CA LYS A 360 -8.20 14.12 9.46
C LYS A 360 -8.91 15.32 10.08
N SER A 361 -9.32 15.19 11.33
CA SER A 361 -10.07 16.21 12.07
C SER A 361 -9.28 17.49 12.33
N ASN A 362 -7.98 17.36 12.66
CA ASN A 362 -7.12 18.47 13.06
C ASN A 362 -6.58 19.33 11.89
N LYS A 363 -6.85 18.94 10.64
CA LYS A 363 -6.45 19.63 9.40
C LYS A 363 -4.94 19.93 9.27
N LYS A 364 -4.09 19.20 10.00
CA LYS A 364 -2.63 19.28 9.86
C LYS A 364 -2.14 18.30 8.80
N ILE A 365 -1.06 18.66 8.11
CA ILE A 365 -0.35 17.73 7.23
C ILE A 365 0.25 16.57 8.04
N GLY A 366 0.36 15.42 7.40
CA GLY A 366 0.87 14.19 7.98
C GLY A 366 -0.27 13.24 8.28
N LEU A 367 0.01 11.95 8.17
CA LEU A 367 -0.89 10.86 8.53
C LEU A 367 -0.10 9.87 9.38
N THR A 368 -0.60 9.57 10.57
CA THR A 368 -0.02 8.56 11.44
C THR A 368 -0.99 7.39 11.51
N LEU A 369 -0.49 6.21 11.20
CA LEU A 369 -1.26 4.98 11.19
C LEU A 369 -0.80 4.07 12.33
N THR A 370 -1.76 3.61 13.13
CA THR A 370 -1.52 2.75 14.29
C THR A 370 -2.39 1.51 14.22
N THR A 371 -2.03 0.53 15.03
CA THR A 371 -2.82 -0.70 15.17
C THR A 371 -4.04 -0.43 16.04
N ASP A 372 -5.23 -0.87 15.61
CA ASP A 372 -6.40 -0.90 16.47
C ASP A 372 -6.35 -2.14 17.37
N ALA A 373 -5.97 -1.93 18.63
CA ALA A 373 -5.80 -2.97 19.64
C ALA A 373 -7.05 -3.82 19.91
N ALA A 374 -8.26 -3.30 19.63
CA ALA A 374 -9.50 -4.04 19.77
C ALA A 374 -9.77 -4.96 18.56
N SER A 375 -9.21 -4.63 17.40
CA SER A 375 -9.36 -5.42 16.19
C SER A 375 -8.32 -6.54 16.15
N ARG A 376 -8.73 -7.78 16.39
CA ARG A 376 -7.87 -8.94 16.27
C ARG A 376 -8.63 -10.04 15.55
N ASP A 377 -8.16 -10.38 14.36
CA ASP A 377 -8.78 -11.41 13.53
C ASP A 377 -7.71 -12.35 12.97
N VAL A 378 -8.13 -13.52 12.49
CA VAL A 378 -7.24 -14.55 11.97
C VAL A 378 -7.61 -14.80 10.52
N LEU A 379 -6.61 -14.78 9.63
CA LEU A 379 -6.79 -15.30 8.27
C LEU A 379 -6.83 -16.83 8.33
N PRO A 380 -7.98 -17.50 8.13
CA PRO A 380 -8.10 -18.95 8.30
C PRO A 380 -7.14 -19.77 7.44
N ASP A 381 -6.84 -19.34 6.21
CA ASP A 381 -5.97 -20.09 5.30
C ASP A 381 -4.47 -20.01 5.66
N LEU A 382 -4.05 -18.91 6.29
CA LEU A 382 -2.65 -18.67 6.68
C LEU A 382 -2.42 -18.87 8.18
N ASN A 383 -3.50 -19.05 8.95
CA ASN A 383 -3.50 -19.09 10.41
C ASN A 383 -2.65 -17.96 11.02
N THR A 384 -2.74 -16.77 10.42
CA THR A 384 -1.95 -15.59 10.80
C THR A 384 -2.88 -14.53 11.37
N VAL A 385 -2.47 -13.95 12.49
CA VAL A 385 -3.23 -12.89 13.15
C VAL A 385 -2.99 -11.57 12.44
N TYR A 386 -4.04 -10.79 12.28
CA TYR A 386 -3.94 -9.41 11.84
C TYR A 386 -4.80 -8.48 12.68
N HIS A 387 -4.40 -7.22 12.67
CA HIS A 387 -5.13 -6.12 13.26
C HIS A 387 -5.46 -5.09 12.19
N ASN A 388 -6.52 -4.32 12.37
CA ASN A 388 -6.83 -3.20 11.50
C ASN A 388 -5.80 -2.08 11.69
N LEU A 389 -5.37 -1.50 10.58
CA LEU A 389 -4.55 -0.30 10.54
C LEU A 389 -5.49 0.90 10.46
N VAL A 390 -5.42 1.78 11.46
CA VAL A 390 -6.32 2.94 11.59
C VAL A 390 -5.54 4.25 11.59
N ASP A 391 -6.20 5.32 11.15
CA ASP A 391 -5.70 6.68 11.36
C ASP A 391 -5.96 7.18 12.80
N GLU A 392 -5.53 8.41 13.05
CA GLU A 392 -5.66 9.09 14.34
C GLU A 392 -7.12 9.34 14.78
N ASP A 393 -8.07 9.28 13.84
CA ASP A 393 -9.51 9.46 14.09
C ASP A 393 -10.27 8.11 14.09
N GLY A 394 -9.57 6.98 13.99
CA GLY A 394 -10.13 5.63 14.03
C GLY A 394 -10.68 5.09 12.69
N ASN A 395 -10.40 5.76 11.57
CA ASN A 395 -10.80 5.27 10.25
C ASN A 395 -9.88 4.11 9.82
N ILE A 396 -10.48 2.99 9.42
CA ILE A 396 -9.75 1.81 8.92
C ILE A 396 -9.21 2.09 7.51
N LEU A 397 -7.91 1.87 7.32
CA LEU A 397 -7.18 2.12 6.07
C LEU A 397 -6.46 0.88 5.53
N GLY A 398 -6.40 -0.19 6.32
CA GLY A 398 -5.78 -1.44 5.95
C GLY A 398 -5.58 -2.38 7.12
N LYS A 399 -4.51 -3.18 7.07
CA LYS A 399 -4.22 -4.27 8.01
C LYS A 399 -2.74 -4.31 8.40
N VAL A 400 -2.43 -4.78 9.60
CA VAL A 400 -1.08 -5.04 10.09
C VAL A 400 -0.95 -6.53 10.38
N PHE A 401 0.06 -7.15 9.81
CA PHE A 401 0.43 -8.54 10.05
C PHE A 401 1.70 -8.58 10.87
N ASN A 402 1.56 -8.71 12.18
CA ASN A 402 2.67 -8.69 13.13
C ASN A 402 3.64 -9.86 12.92
N ASP A 403 3.12 -11.06 12.64
CA ASP A 403 3.91 -12.26 12.39
C ASP A 403 4.69 -12.18 11.08
N LEU A 404 4.08 -11.58 10.05
CA LEU A 404 4.72 -11.37 8.74
C LEU A 404 5.58 -10.11 8.71
N LYS A 405 5.42 -9.25 9.71
CA LYS A 405 5.99 -7.92 9.84
C LYS A 405 5.71 -7.02 8.61
N VAL A 406 4.46 -7.03 8.17
CA VAL A 406 3.98 -6.33 6.97
C VAL A 406 2.81 -5.41 7.33
N PHE A 407 2.77 -4.24 6.70
CA PHE A 407 1.56 -3.41 6.65
C PHE A 407 0.93 -3.53 5.27
N VAL A 408 -0.39 -3.63 5.23
CA VAL A 408 -1.18 -3.63 4.00
C VAL A 408 -2.09 -2.42 4.01
N ILE A 409 -1.98 -1.59 2.98
CA ILE A 409 -2.86 -0.44 2.75
C ILE A 409 -3.92 -0.84 1.73
N GLU A 410 -5.18 -0.71 2.11
CA GLU A 410 -6.35 -1.08 1.31
C GLU A 410 -7.13 0.15 0.81
N ASP A 411 -6.96 1.31 1.44
CA ASP A 411 -7.60 2.56 1.01
C ASP A 411 -7.05 3.02 -0.36
N GLN A 412 -7.92 3.01 -1.36
CA GLN A 412 -7.53 3.27 -2.76
C GLN A 412 -7.02 4.69 -2.98
N GLU A 413 -7.62 5.68 -2.33
CA GLU A 413 -7.23 7.08 -2.46
C GLU A 413 -5.87 7.35 -1.82
N LEU A 414 -5.61 6.75 -0.66
CA LEU A 414 -4.32 6.80 0.00
C LEU A 414 -3.22 6.15 -0.86
N LEU A 415 -3.47 4.98 -1.46
CA LEU A 415 -2.52 4.33 -2.35
C LEU A 415 -2.10 5.21 -3.53
N PHE A 416 -3.04 5.93 -4.13
CA PHE A 416 -2.71 6.87 -5.20
C PHE A 416 -1.93 8.06 -4.68
N ALA A 417 -2.26 8.63 -3.53
CA ALA A 417 -1.51 9.73 -2.94
C ALA A 417 -0.06 9.34 -2.55
N MET A 418 0.17 8.08 -2.19
CA MET A 418 1.50 7.54 -1.85
C MET A 418 2.32 7.13 -3.08
N SER A 419 1.72 7.03 -4.25
CA SER A 419 2.42 6.62 -5.47
C SER A 419 3.42 7.69 -5.94
N TYR A 420 4.64 7.28 -6.29
CA TYR A 420 5.62 8.15 -6.95
C TYR A 420 5.12 8.72 -8.29
N LYS A 421 4.11 8.09 -8.90
CA LYS A 421 3.45 8.56 -10.12
C LYS A 421 2.29 9.53 -9.90
N SER A 422 2.00 9.87 -8.65
CA SER A 422 0.96 10.82 -8.33
C SER A 422 1.38 12.25 -8.64
N ASN A 423 0.44 13.06 -9.12
CA ASN A 423 0.58 14.51 -9.20
C ASN A 423 0.03 15.22 -7.95
N ARG A 424 -0.27 14.46 -6.89
CA ARG A 424 -0.75 14.96 -5.61
C ARG A 424 -0.22 14.12 -4.44
N ASN A 425 0.07 14.77 -3.33
CA ASN A 425 0.33 14.15 -2.03
C ASN A 425 -0.86 14.30 -1.06
N TRP A 426 -2.07 14.53 -1.59
CA TRP A 426 -3.29 14.65 -0.81
C TRP A 426 -4.39 13.73 -1.33
N THR A 427 -5.31 13.42 -0.42
CA THR A 427 -6.47 12.57 -0.69
C THR A 427 -7.72 13.43 -0.84
N ILE A 428 -8.71 12.92 -1.57
CA ILE A 428 -9.95 13.65 -1.87
C ILE A 428 -11.13 12.82 -1.36
N PRO A 429 -12.19 13.45 -0.82
CA PRO A 429 -13.42 12.75 -0.49
C PRO A 429 -14.05 12.06 -1.71
N ALA A 430 -14.79 10.98 -1.47
CA ALA A 430 -15.55 10.33 -2.53
C ALA A 430 -16.54 11.32 -3.18
N PRO A 431 -16.66 11.33 -4.52
CA PRO A 431 -17.58 12.22 -5.21
C PRO A 431 -19.03 11.84 -4.89
N ASN A 432 -19.88 12.83 -4.58
CA ASN A 432 -21.32 12.64 -4.43
C ASN A 432 -22.01 12.92 -5.78
N ILE A 433 -22.61 11.88 -6.38
CA ILE A 433 -23.35 12.00 -7.64
C ILE A 433 -24.84 11.92 -7.32
N GLY A 434 -25.57 13.01 -7.58
CA GLY A 434 -27.03 13.05 -7.50
C GLY A 434 -27.65 13.03 -8.90
N PHE A 435 -28.62 12.16 -9.13
CA PHE A 435 -29.45 12.22 -10.34
C PHE A 435 -30.56 13.25 -10.14
N ASN A 436 -30.49 14.38 -10.83
CA ASN A 436 -31.54 15.40 -10.84
C ASN A 436 -32.33 15.32 -12.14
N VAL A 437 -33.21 14.31 -12.25
CA VAL A 437 -34.15 14.22 -13.36
C VAL A 437 -35.55 14.04 -12.79
N THR A 438 -36.41 15.03 -13.03
CA THR A 438 -37.86 14.87 -12.87
C THR A 438 -38.34 13.95 -13.98
N LEU A 439 -38.72 12.72 -13.64
CA LEU A 439 -39.37 11.82 -14.60
C LEU A 439 -40.64 12.51 -15.14
N CYS A 440 -40.85 12.49 -16.47
CA CYS A 440 -42.05 13.08 -17.07
C CYS A 440 -43.31 12.48 -16.44
N PRO A 441 -44.38 13.28 -16.25
CA PRO A 441 -45.61 12.78 -15.64
C PRO A 441 -46.22 11.65 -16.48
N SER A 442 -46.74 10.62 -15.82
CA SER A 442 -47.37 9.47 -16.46
C SER A 442 -48.69 9.85 -17.16
N CYS A 443 -48.93 9.33 -18.36
CA CYS A 443 -50.19 9.52 -19.09
C CYS A 443 -51.35 8.77 -18.41
N GLY A 444 -52.36 9.52 -17.92
CA GLY A 444 -53.56 8.99 -17.25
C GLY A 444 -54.86 9.10 -18.06
N LEU A 445 -54.75 9.32 -19.38
CA LEU A 445 -55.89 9.66 -20.22
C LEU A 445 -56.81 8.45 -20.44
N ILE A 446 -58.07 8.59 -20.03
CA ILE A 446 -59.16 7.62 -20.25
C ILE A 446 -60.38 8.41 -20.73
N SER A 447 -61.19 7.87 -21.64
CA SER A 447 -62.33 8.59 -22.23
C SER A 447 -63.54 7.70 -22.51
N GLY A 448 -64.72 8.33 -22.55
CA GLY A 448 -65.99 7.74 -23.00
C GLY A 448 -66.76 8.70 -23.90
N TYR A 449 -67.83 8.25 -24.53
CA TYR A 449 -68.62 9.06 -25.47
C TYR A 449 -70.12 9.02 -25.16
N THR A 450 -70.83 10.08 -25.53
CA THR A 450 -72.29 10.14 -25.53
C THR A 450 -72.79 10.70 -26.86
N THR A 451 -73.76 10.02 -27.48
CA THR A 451 -74.39 10.43 -28.74
C THR A 451 -75.79 10.95 -28.49
N SER A 452 -76.14 12.10 -29.06
CA SER A 452 -77.51 12.64 -29.03
C SER A 452 -78.01 12.95 -30.44
N PHE A 453 -79.24 12.50 -30.73
CA PHE A 453 -79.88 12.65 -32.04
C PHE A 453 -80.96 13.75 -31.95
N SER A 454 -80.82 14.81 -32.74
CA SER A 454 -81.89 15.80 -32.93
C SER A 454 -82.47 15.67 -34.34
N GLY A 455 -83.74 15.27 -34.43
CA GLY A 455 -84.42 14.79 -35.63
C GLY A 455 -84.61 15.77 -36.80
N THR A 456 -83.90 16.90 -36.87
CA THR A 456 -84.06 17.90 -37.94
C THR A 456 -82.80 18.69 -38.30
N GLY A 457 -81.59 18.23 -37.93
CA GLY A 457 -80.37 19.03 -38.22
C GLY A 457 -78.99 18.37 -38.04
N GLY A 458 -78.88 17.05 -38.18
CA GLY A 458 -77.60 16.33 -38.09
C GLY A 458 -77.25 15.80 -36.69
N THR A 459 -76.37 14.81 -36.63
CA THR A 459 -76.00 14.10 -35.39
C THR A 459 -74.91 14.86 -34.62
N THR A 460 -75.04 14.94 -33.30
CA THR A 460 -74.00 15.49 -32.41
C THR A 460 -73.35 14.38 -31.61
N VAL A 461 -72.03 14.30 -31.66
CA VAL A 461 -71.24 13.36 -30.86
C VAL A 461 -70.39 14.15 -29.89
N THR A 462 -70.55 13.87 -28.60
CA THR A 462 -69.73 14.47 -27.54
C THR A 462 -68.78 13.43 -26.96
N VAL A 463 -67.49 13.72 -27.01
CA VAL A 463 -66.41 12.87 -26.49
C VAL A 463 -65.93 13.42 -25.17
N ASN A 464 -66.16 12.70 -24.07
CA ASN A 464 -65.84 13.15 -22.73
C ASN A 464 -64.56 12.48 -22.22
N VAL A 465 -63.70 13.27 -21.58
CA VAL A 465 -62.56 12.74 -20.84
C VAL A 465 -63.02 12.31 -19.46
N ILE A 466 -62.63 11.11 -19.05
CA ILE A 466 -63.00 10.49 -17.77
C ILE A 466 -61.77 10.42 -16.84
N GLY A 467 -60.55 10.43 -17.40
CA GLY A 467 -59.29 10.47 -16.64
C GLY A 467 -58.74 11.88 -16.38
N ASP A 468 -57.54 11.94 -15.78
CA ASP A 468 -56.85 13.20 -15.48
C ASP A 468 -56.20 13.79 -16.74
N ILE A 469 -56.36 15.09 -16.94
CA ILE A 469 -55.67 15.86 -17.99
C ILE A 469 -54.73 16.85 -17.30
N ILE A 470 -53.48 16.87 -17.74
CA ILE A 470 -52.44 17.74 -17.18
C ILE A 470 -52.41 19.09 -17.91
N GLY A 471 -52.67 19.09 -19.22
CA GLY A 471 -52.74 20.30 -20.06
C GLY A 471 -54.12 20.60 -20.65
N MET A 472 -54.16 21.35 -21.76
CA MET A 472 -55.40 21.54 -22.53
C MET A 472 -55.64 20.35 -23.47
N ALA A 473 -56.85 19.80 -23.46
CA ALA A 473 -57.23 18.70 -24.34
C ALA A 473 -57.51 19.18 -25.77
N THR A 474 -57.04 18.43 -26.76
CA THR A 474 -57.44 18.60 -28.17
C THR A 474 -58.22 17.38 -28.63
N TYR A 475 -59.39 17.61 -29.22
CA TYR A 475 -60.28 16.58 -29.73
C TYR A 475 -60.21 16.55 -31.26
N VAL A 476 -60.12 15.36 -31.83
CA VAL A 476 -60.01 15.14 -33.27
C VAL A 476 -61.09 14.16 -33.71
N ALA A 477 -61.82 14.49 -34.76
CA ALA A 477 -62.72 13.56 -35.44
C ALA A 477 -62.22 13.28 -36.86
N SER A 478 -62.18 12.02 -37.27
CA SER A 478 -61.75 11.61 -38.62
C SER A 478 -62.54 10.40 -39.09
N THR A 479 -62.75 10.26 -40.40
CA THR A 479 -63.26 9.03 -41.01
C THR A 479 -62.16 8.01 -41.29
N ASP A 480 -60.90 8.38 -41.04
CA ASP A 480 -59.72 7.53 -41.18
C ASP A 480 -59.05 7.31 -39.82
N LEU A 481 -58.75 6.05 -39.49
CA LEU A 481 -58.05 5.64 -38.27
C LEU A 481 -56.61 6.17 -38.21
N SER A 482 -56.02 6.54 -39.35
CA SER A 482 -54.71 7.20 -39.40
C SER A 482 -54.75 8.68 -38.99
N PHE A 483 -55.95 9.27 -38.90
CA PHE A 483 -56.17 10.71 -38.64
C PHE A 483 -55.41 11.64 -39.60
N SER A 484 -55.07 11.18 -40.81
CA SER A 484 -54.37 11.98 -41.83
C SER A 484 -55.18 13.22 -42.27
N THR A 485 -56.50 13.13 -42.18
CA THR A 485 -57.44 14.24 -42.40
C THR A 485 -58.50 14.20 -41.31
N GLY A 486 -58.64 15.27 -40.52
CA GLY A 486 -59.59 15.29 -39.40
C GLY A 486 -59.95 16.71 -38.96
N ILE A 487 -61.07 16.83 -38.24
CA ILE A 487 -61.53 18.07 -37.65
C ILE A 487 -60.92 18.17 -36.25
N TYR A 488 -60.08 19.18 -36.02
CA TYR A 488 -59.42 19.44 -34.75
C TYR A 488 -60.14 20.58 -34.02
N GLN A 489 -60.47 20.38 -32.75
CA GLN A 489 -61.09 21.41 -31.92
C GLN A 489 -60.74 21.25 -30.44
N SER A 490 -60.89 22.33 -29.69
CA SER A 490 -60.75 22.33 -28.21
C SER A 490 -62.07 22.00 -27.49
N SER A 491 -63.17 21.88 -28.23
CA SER A 491 -64.48 21.49 -27.72
C SER A 491 -64.68 19.97 -27.82
N PRO A 492 -65.29 19.30 -26.82
CA PRO A 492 -65.59 17.87 -26.88
C PRO A 492 -66.76 17.51 -27.82
N ALA A 493 -67.54 18.49 -28.27
CA ALA A 493 -68.78 18.26 -29.03
C ALA A 493 -68.60 18.53 -30.53
N PHE A 494 -68.84 17.52 -31.36
CA PHE A 494 -68.84 17.61 -32.83
C PHE A 494 -70.28 17.62 -33.34
N THR A 495 -70.69 18.72 -33.98
CA THR A 495 -72.05 18.93 -34.50
C THR A 495 -72.06 18.89 -36.02
N GLY A 496 -73.17 18.44 -36.62
CA GLY A 496 -73.38 18.48 -38.07
C GLY A 496 -72.50 17.50 -38.87
N LEU A 497 -72.06 16.40 -38.24
CA LEU A 497 -71.32 15.35 -38.93
C LEU A 497 -72.21 14.68 -40.00
N ALA A 498 -71.64 14.43 -41.17
CA ALA A 498 -72.31 13.68 -42.23
C ALA A 498 -72.47 12.21 -41.82
N PRO A 499 -73.42 11.46 -42.39
CA PRO A 499 -73.55 10.02 -42.11
C PRO A 499 -72.31 9.25 -42.62
N ASP A 500 -71.45 8.80 -41.69
CA ASP A 500 -70.28 7.95 -41.95
C ASP A 500 -69.76 7.30 -40.64
N ASN A 501 -68.75 6.45 -40.75
CA ASN A 501 -68.01 5.92 -39.60
C ASN A 501 -66.90 6.91 -39.19
N TYR A 502 -66.93 7.37 -37.94
CA TYR A 502 -65.92 8.29 -37.41
C TYR A 502 -65.13 7.67 -36.25
N TYR A 503 -63.82 7.96 -36.27
CA TYR A 503 -62.87 7.74 -35.19
C TYR A 503 -62.62 9.06 -34.47
N PHE A 504 -62.56 9.01 -33.15
CA PHE A 504 -62.28 10.18 -32.33
C PHE A 504 -60.98 9.99 -31.55
N LYS A 505 -60.16 11.03 -31.49
CA LYS A 505 -58.89 11.02 -30.74
C LYS A 505 -58.84 12.20 -29.79
N ILE A 506 -58.34 11.95 -28.58
CA ILE A 506 -58.08 12.97 -27.56
C ILE A 506 -56.57 13.03 -27.33
N ILE A 507 -56.02 14.23 -27.31
CA ILE A 507 -54.60 14.50 -27.06
C ILE A 507 -54.50 15.39 -25.83
N ASP A 508 -53.74 14.97 -24.81
CA ASP A 508 -53.35 15.81 -23.68
C ASP A 508 -52.05 16.55 -24.02
N ASN A 509 -52.15 17.85 -24.28
CA ASN A 509 -50.98 18.67 -24.63
C ASN A 509 -50.02 18.94 -23.45
N GLY A 510 -50.38 18.55 -22.23
CA GLY A 510 -49.55 18.68 -21.03
C GLY A 510 -48.61 17.50 -20.76
N ALA A 511 -48.80 16.38 -21.47
CA ALA A 511 -47.98 15.17 -21.33
C ALA A 511 -47.47 14.69 -22.72
N PRO A 512 -46.15 14.47 -22.89
CA PRO A 512 -45.62 14.02 -24.18
C PRO A 512 -46.22 12.67 -24.61
N ASN A 513 -46.70 12.59 -25.85
CA ASN A 513 -47.28 11.38 -26.46
C ASN A 513 -48.49 10.77 -25.72
N CYS A 514 -49.24 11.57 -24.96
CA CYS A 514 -50.44 11.12 -24.26
C CYS A 514 -51.68 11.33 -25.15
N GLU A 515 -52.05 10.30 -25.91
CA GLU A 515 -53.25 10.29 -26.76
C GLU A 515 -54.09 9.02 -26.56
N TYR A 516 -55.41 9.14 -26.76
CA TYR A 516 -56.35 8.02 -26.66
C TYR A 516 -57.36 8.07 -27.82
N ILE A 517 -57.60 6.92 -28.45
CA ILE A 517 -58.49 6.78 -29.60
C ILE A 517 -59.75 6.01 -29.19
N ILE A 518 -60.91 6.56 -29.54
CA ILE A 518 -62.23 5.94 -29.36
C ILE A 518 -62.80 5.63 -30.74
N THR A 519 -63.30 4.40 -30.90
CA THR A 519 -64.10 4.02 -32.08
C THR A 519 -65.58 4.12 -31.74
N VAL A 520 -66.32 4.94 -32.48
CA VAL A 520 -67.78 5.04 -32.34
C VAL A 520 -68.42 4.34 -33.55
N PRO A 521 -69.20 3.27 -33.35
CA PRO A 521 -69.84 2.56 -34.46
C PRO A 521 -70.92 3.44 -35.10
N THR A 522 -70.80 3.61 -36.41
CA THR A 522 -71.73 4.16 -37.42
C THR A 522 -72.73 5.21 -36.96
N ILE A 523 -72.50 6.45 -37.39
CA ILE A 523 -73.44 7.56 -37.26
C ILE A 523 -74.40 7.51 -38.45
N VAL A 524 -75.66 7.10 -38.23
CA VAL A 524 -76.72 7.07 -39.26
C VAL A 524 -77.50 8.37 -39.28
#